data_AF-A0A1Q5UJ31-F1
#
_entry.id   AF-A0A1Q5UJ31-F1
#
_cell.length_a   1.000
_cell.length_b   1.000
_cell.length_c   1.000
_cell.angle_alpha   90.00
_cell.angle_beta   90.00
_cell.angle_gamma   90.00
#
_symmetry.space_group_name_H-M   'P 1'
#
loop_
_entity.id
_entity.type
_entity.pdbx_description
1 polymer ?
#
loop_
_entity_poly.entity_id
_entity_poly.type
_entity_poly.pdbx_seq_one_letter_code
_entity_poly.pdbx_strand_id
1 'polypeptide(L)'
;MAAGNTFGATVLSSYGGFWISIAITFIPGGFGIIGALEEADSGSPIMFYNAFGLYLMAWFIFTFMIMLCTVKSTVAFFSLFFVVDIAILLIALSYFFPTAQELPNEGLMKAGGLLAFLGAFLAWYNAFAGIADNSNSFFVVPVVHFPWSEKGRSARLRKTASGAA
;
A
#
# COMPACT_ATOMS: atom_id res chain seq x y z
N MET A 1 16.56 -6.63 -7.55
CA MET A 1 16.95 -7.70 -8.49
C MET A 1 18.29 -8.36 -8.15
N ALA A 2 19.36 -7.61 -7.88
CA ALA A 2 20.68 -8.17 -7.57
C ALA A 2 20.71 -9.18 -6.39
N ALA A 3 19.82 -9.01 -5.39
CA ALA A 3 19.70 -9.91 -4.24
C ALA A 3 18.68 -11.07 -4.44
N GLY A 4 18.20 -11.31 -5.66
CA GLY A 4 17.21 -12.38 -5.95
C GLY A 4 15.79 -12.13 -5.44
N ASN A 5 15.53 -11.01 -4.74
CA ASN A 5 14.20 -10.63 -4.28
C ASN A 5 13.47 -9.76 -5.32
N THR A 6 12.81 -10.40 -6.28
CA THR A 6 12.01 -9.71 -7.31
C THR A 6 10.82 -8.98 -6.71
N PHE A 7 10.11 -9.61 -5.76
CA PHE A 7 8.95 -9.00 -5.10
C PHE A 7 9.31 -7.67 -4.43
N GLY A 8 10.34 -7.68 -3.57
CA GLY A 8 10.78 -6.49 -2.85
C GLY A 8 11.30 -5.40 -3.80
N ALA A 9 12.01 -5.79 -4.86
CA ALA A 9 12.47 -4.83 -5.86
C ALA A 9 11.31 -4.13 -6.57
N THR A 10 10.31 -4.90 -7.03
CA THR A 10 9.11 -4.35 -7.69
C THR A 10 8.32 -3.46 -6.76
N VAL A 11 8.02 -3.91 -5.54
CA VAL A 11 7.24 -3.13 -4.59
C VAL A 11 7.94 -1.82 -4.25
N LEU A 12 9.20 -1.87 -3.83
CA LEU A 12 9.91 -0.67 -3.36
C LEU A 12 10.12 0.34 -4.49
N SER A 13 10.47 -0.09 -5.70
CA SER A 13 10.64 0.83 -6.82
C SER A 13 9.31 1.41 -7.29
N SER A 14 8.24 0.60 -7.36
CA SER A 14 6.90 1.07 -7.74
C SER A 14 6.37 2.09 -6.73
N TYR A 15 6.36 1.80 -5.43
CA TYR A 15 5.88 2.75 -4.42
C TYR A 15 6.78 3.99 -4.30
N GLY A 16 8.08 3.89 -4.57
CA GLY A 16 8.94 5.07 -4.73
C GLY A 16 8.50 5.95 -5.89
N GLY A 17 8.21 5.35 -7.04
CA GLY A 17 7.64 6.03 -8.21
C GLY A 17 6.26 6.63 -7.95
N PHE A 18 5.40 5.93 -7.21
CA PHE A 18 4.09 6.44 -6.76
C PHE A 18 4.26 7.78 -6.03
N TRP A 19 5.05 7.82 -4.96
CA TRP A 19 5.23 9.05 -4.17
C TRP A 19 5.89 10.18 -4.96
N ILE A 20 6.85 9.88 -5.83
CA ILE A 20 7.46 10.88 -6.72
C ILE A 20 6.41 11.44 -7.69
N SER A 21 5.58 10.58 -8.29
CA SER A 21 4.52 11.01 -9.22
C SER A 21 3.44 11.85 -8.53
N ILE A 22 3.07 11.52 -7.28
CA ILE A 22 2.20 12.35 -6.43
C ILE A 22 2.85 13.72 -6.19
N ALA A 23 4.11 13.76 -5.75
CA ALA A 23 4.81 15.02 -5.51
C ALA A 23 4.86 15.91 -6.77
N ILE A 24 5.14 15.32 -7.93
CA ILE A 24 5.12 16.02 -9.23
C ILE A 24 3.72 16.54 -9.58
N THR A 25 2.67 15.79 -9.24
CA THR A 25 1.28 16.18 -9.51
C THR A 25 0.87 17.42 -8.70
N PHE A 26 1.26 17.47 -7.41
CA PHE A 26 0.82 18.52 -6.50
C PHE A 26 1.79 19.70 -6.35
N ILE A 27 2.98 19.66 -6.94
CA ILE A 27 3.94 20.78 -6.83
C ILE A 27 3.45 22.00 -7.63
N PRO A 28 3.15 23.14 -6.97
CA PRO A 28 2.73 24.34 -7.68
C PRO A 28 3.91 24.97 -8.43
N GLY A 29 3.66 25.55 -9.61
CA GLY A 29 4.68 26.23 -10.41
C GLY A 29 5.73 25.33 -11.08
N GLY A 30 5.65 24.01 -10.87
CA GLY A 30 6.49 23.03 -11.57
C GLY A 30 5.86 22.56 -12.88
N PHE A 31 5.47 21.28 -12.93
CA PHE A 31 4.90 20.64 -14.13
C PHE A 31 3.50 21.12 -14.51
N GLY A 32 2.81 21.83 -13.61
CA GLY A 32 1.52 22.48 -13.90
C GLY A 32 0.36 21.51 -14.19
N ILE A 33 0.42 20.26 -13.74
CA ILE A 33 -0.55 19.21 -14.09
C ILE A 33 -1.99 19.60 -13.70
N ILE A 34 -2.19 20.07 -12.46
CA ILE A 34 -3.51 20.47 -11.97
C ILE A 34 -4.05 21.64 -12.80
N GLY A 35 -3.28 22.71 -12.95
CA GLY A 35 -3.69 23.90 -13.69
C GLY A 35 -3.98 23.62 -15.17
N ALA A 36 -3.21 22.74 -15.82
CA ALA A 36 -3.46 22.35 -17.21
C ALA A 36 -4.78 21.59 -17.37
N LEU A 37 -5.15 20.73 -16.40
CA LEU A 37 -6.41 20.00 -16.41
C LEU A 37 -7.61 20.90 -16.04
N GLU A 38 -7.40 21.87 -15.16
CA GLU A 38 -8.40 22.90 -14.86
C GLU A 38 -8.65 23.81 -16.08
N GLU A 39 -7.60 24.28 -16.75
CA GLU A 39 -7.70 25.10 -17.96
C GLU A 39 -8.43 24.35 -19.09
N ALA A 40 -8.12 23.06 -19.27
CA ALA A 40 -8.77 22.19 -20.25
C ALA A 40 -10.27 21.99 -19.95
N ASP A 41 -10.71 22.20 -18.71
CA ASP A 41 -12.09 22.06 -18.25
C ASP A 41 -12.73 23.42 -17.89
N SER A 42 -12.30 24.50 -18.56
CA SER A 42 -12.87 25.86 -18.40
C SER A 42 -12.78 26.41 -16.96
N GLY A 43 -11.72 26.05 -16.23
CA GLY A 43 -11.50 26.43 -14.83
C GLY A 43 -12.14 25.49 -13.81
N SER A 44 -12.78 24.40 -14.24
CA SER A 44 -13.36 23.39 -13.37
C SER A 44 -12.30 22.36 -12.91
N PRO A 45 -12.32 21.91 -11.64
CA PRO A 45 -11.40 20.88 -11.16
C PRO A 45 -11.84 19.45 -11.51
N ILE A 46 -13.01 19.27 -12.13
CA ILE A 46 -13.62 17.96 -12.37
C ILE A 46 -12.75 17.07 -13.26
N MET A 47 -12.16 17.61 -14.33
CA MET A 47 -11.24 16.84 -15.17
C MET A 47 -10.03 16.33 -14.39
N PHE A 48 -9.47 17.16 -13.48
CA PHE A 48 -8.39 16.72 -12.60
C PHE A 48 -8.84 15.61 -11.65
N TYR A 49 -10.01 15.76 -11.01
CA TYR A 49 -10.54 14.74 -10.09
C TYR A 49 -10.76 13.40 -10.78
N ASN A 50 -11.33 13.39 -11.98
CA ASN A 50 -11.51 12.16 -12.77
C ASN A 50 -10.16 11.53 -13.15
N ALA A 51 -9.20 12.33 -13.64
CA ALA A 51 -7.88 11.85 -14.01
C ALA A 51 -7.12 11.27 -12.80
N PHE A 52 -7.15 11.96 -11.68
CA PHE A 52 -6.48 11.55 -10.45
C PHE A 52 -7.15 10.32 -9.80
N GLY A 53 -8.48 10.26 -9.83
CA GLY A 53 -9.24 9.07 -9.42
C GLY A 53 -8.88 7.83 -10.25
N LEU A 54 -8.75 7.98 -11.58
CA LEU A 54 -8.31 6.89 -12.47
C LEU A 54 -6.87 6.47 -12.20
N TYR A 55 -5.98 7.42 -11.97
CA TYR A 55 -4.60 7.15 -11.55
C TYR A 55 -4.58 6.31 -10.26
N LEU A 56 -5.36 6.67 -9.24
CA LEU A 56 -5.44 5.90 -8.00
C LEU A 56 -6.10 4.53 -8.20
N MET A 57 -7.05 4.40 -9.12
CA MET A 57 -7.66 3.11 -9.46
C MET A 57 -6.65 2.15 -10.10
N ALA A 58 -5.75 2.65 -10.96
CA ALA A 58 -4.65 1.85 -11.49
C ALA A 58 -3.71 1.37 -10.38
N TRP A 59 -3.44 2.22 -9.38
CA TRP A 59 -2.67 1.84 -8.20
C TRP A 59 -3.39 0.82 -7.31
N PHE A 60 -4.70 0.94 -7.13
CA PHE A 60 -5.51 -0.08 -6.45
C PHE A 60 -5.35 -1.44 -7.14
N ILE A 61 -5.51 -1.52 -8.47
CA ILE A 61 -5.35 -2.79 -9.20
C ILE A 61 -3.94 -3.38 -9.00
N PHE A 62 -2.92 -2.53 -9.10
CA PHE A 62 -1.54 -2.94 -8.84
C PHE A 62 -1.34 -3.46 -7.41
N THR A 63 -1.79 -2.70 -6.41
CA THR A 63 -1.66 -3.04 -4.99
C THR A 63 -2.42 -4.32 -4.66
N PHE A 64 -3.62 -4.52 -5.22
CA PHE A 64 -4.38 -5.75 -5.08
C PHE A 64 -3.63 -6.97 -5.62
N MET A 65 -3.01 -6.87 -6.81
CA MET A 65 -2.17 -7.95 -7.34
C MET A 65 -0.98 -8.26 -6.43
N ILE A 66 -0.30 -7.23 -5.91
CA ILE A 66 0.80 -7.39 -4.96
C ILE A 66 0.31 -8.04 -3.66
N MET A 67 -0.86 -7.63 -3.16
CA MET A 67 -1.49 -8.21 -1.97
C MET A 67 -1.72 -9.71 -2.15
N LEU A 68 -2.25 -10.16 -3.29
CA LEU A 68 -2.45 -11.59 -3.57
C LEU A 68 -1.13 -12.39 -3.51
N CYS A 69 -0.02 -11.80 -3.97
CA CYS A 69 1.30 -12.40 -3.87
C CYS A 69 1.81 -12.54 -2.41
N THR A 70 1.21 -11.84 -1.45
CA THR A 70 1.60 -11.90 -0.02
C THR A 70 0.84 -12.93 0.81
N VAL A 71 -0.18 -13.62 0.24
CA VAL A 71 -1.00 -14.62 0.96
C VAL A 71 -0.18 -15.81 1.46
N LYS A 72 1.00 -16.08 0.89
CA LYS A 72 1.94 -17.12 1.36
C LYS A 72 3.04 -16.61 2.30
N SER A 73 2.99 -15.33 2.70
CA SER A 73 3.99 -14.66 3.54
C SER A 73 3.57 -14.64 5.02
N THR A 74 3.81 -13.52 5.70
CA THR A 74 3.41 -13.25 7.09
C THR A 74 2.05 -12.58 7.13
N VAL A 75 1.33 -12.74 8.25
CA VAL A 75 0.04 -12.06 8.46
C VAL A 75 0.22 -10.54 8.42
N ALA A 76 1.23 -10.02 9.13
CA ALA A 76 1.51 -8.58 9.17
C ALA A 76 1.84 -7.99 7.78
N PHE A 77 2.53 -8.76 6.93
CA PHE A 77 2.90 -8.32 5.59
C PHE A 77 1.71 -8.29 4.66
N PHE A 78 0.83 -9.31 4.74
CA PHE A 78 -0.45 -9.30 4.02
C PHE A 78 -1.36 -8.16 4.50
N SER A 79 -1.48 -7.98 5.82
CA SER A 79 -2.31 -6.91 6.41
C SER A 79 -1.87 -5.53 5.95
N LEU A 80 -0.57 -5.28 5.79
CA LEU A 80 -0.06 -4.02 5.23
C LEU A 80 -0.67 -3.73 3.86
N PHE A 81 -0.51 -4.66 2.91
CA PHE A 81 -1.02 -4.44 1.55
C PHE A 81 -2.53 -4.40 1.52
N PHE A 82 -3.23 -5.23 2.29
CA PHE A 82 -4.69 -5.20 2.38
C PHE A 82 -5.21 -3.83 2.85
N VAL A 83 -4.64 -3.29 3.93
CA VAL A 83 -5.08 -1.99 4.47
C VAL A 83 -4.76 -0.85 3.49
N VAL A 84 -3.58 -0.88 2.86
CA VAL A 84 -3.19 0.12 1.85
C VAL A 84 -4.07 0.03 0.60
N ASP A 85 -4.42 -1.18 0.16
CA ASP A 85 -5.29 -1.42 -1.00
C ASP A 85 -6.66 -0.76 -0.81
N ILE A 86 -7.30 -1.02 0.33
CA ILE A 86 -8.58 -0.40 0.68
C ILE A 86 -8.43 1.12 0.87
N ALA A 87 -7.32 1.59 1.44
CA ALA A 87 -7.06 3.03 1.58
C ALA A 87 -7.05 3.73 0.21
N ILE A 88 -6.27 3.20 -0.75
CA ILE A 88 -6.17 3.76 -2.11
C ILE A 88 -7.54 3.69 -2.80
N LEU A 89 -8.27 2.58 -2.66
CA LEU A 89 -9.62 2.44 -3.21
C LEU A 89 -10.56 3.52 -2.67
N LEU A 90 -10.63 3.72 -1.35
CA LEU A 90 -11.52 4.72 -0.76
C LEU A 90 -11.16 6.14 -1.19
N ILE A 91 -9.86 6.46 -1.25
CA ILE A 91 -9.40 7.77 -1.74
C ILE A 91 -9.79 7.94 -3.22
N ALA A 92 -9.60 6.92 -4.07
CA ALA A 92 -10.02 6.98 -5.48
C ALA A 92 -11.53 7.23 -5.62
N LEU A 93 -12.35 6.48 -4.86
CA LEU A 93 -13.80 6.64 -4.86
C LEU A 93 -14.24 8.02 -4.36
N SER A 94 -13.46 8.67 -3.49
CA SER A 94 -13.77 10.04 -3.06
C SER A 94 -13.78 11.04 -4.23
N TYR A 95 -12.97 10.81 -5.26
CA TYR A 95 -12.95 11.64 -6.48
C TYR A 95 -14.06 11.27 -7.47
N PHE A 96 -14.51 10.01 -7.50
CA PHE A 96 -15.59 9.56 -8.39
C PHE A 96 -17.00 9.83 -7.86
N PHE A 97 -17.16 10.03 -6.55
CA PHE A 97 -18.45 10.32 -5.93
C PHE A 97 -18.45 11.69 -5.23
N PRO A 98 -18.23 12.79 -5.98
CA PRO A 98 -18.13 14.12 -5.40
C PRO A 98 -19.45 14.57 -4.74
N THR A 99 -19.32 15.55 -3.86
CA THR A 99 -20.45 16.23 -3.22
C THR A 99 -21.19 17.14 -4.21
N ALA A 100 -22.34 17.70 -3.81
CA ALA A 100 -23.09 18.65 -4.63
C ALA A 100 -22.30 19.93 -4.95
N GLN A 101 -21.21 20.20 -4.21
CA GLN A 101 -20.29 21.32 -4.41
C GLN A 101 -19.10 20.93 -5.30
N GLU A 102 -19.18 19.80 -6.01
CA GLU A 102 -18.12 19.26 -6.87
C GLU A 102 -16.81 18.94 -6.14
N LEU A 103 -16.80 18.97 -4.80
CA LEU A 103 -15.66 18.61 -3.98
C LEU A 103 -15.58 17.09 -3.76
N PRO A 104 -14.36 16.51 -3.66
CA PRO A 104 -14.20 15.10 -3.31
C PRO A 104 -14.95 14.72 -2.03
N ASN A 105 -15.48 13.50 -1.98
CA ASN A 105 -16.26 13.02 -0.86
C ASN A 105 -15.42 12.96 0.43
N GLU A 106 -15.70 13.86 1.37
CA GLU A 106 -14.93 13.93 2.61
C GLU A 106 -14.99 12.65 3.44
N GLY A 107 -16.12 11.96 3.47
CA GLY A 107 -16.29 10.73 4.25
C GLY A 107 -15.38 9.62 3.75
N LEU A 108 -15.35 9.41 2.43
CA LEU A 108 -14.46 8.45 1.78
C LEU A 108 -13.00 8.86 1.91
N MET A 109 -12.69 10.15 1.74
CA MET A 109 -11.34 10.69 1.88
C MET A 109 -10.79 10.46 3.31
N LYS A 110 -11.59 10.77 4.34
CA LYS A 110 -11.22 10.57 5.75
C LYS A 110 -11.07 9.08 6.09
N ALA A 111 -11.98 8.23 5.61
CA ALA A 111 -11.89 6.78 5.82
C ALA A 111 -10.64 6.18 5.15
N GLY A 112 -10.36 6.56 3.91
CA GLY A 112 -9.15 6.16 3.20
C GLY A 112 -7.88 6.67 3.89
N GLY A 113 -7.87 7.92 4.35
CA GLY A 113 -6.78 8.51 5.12
C GLY A 113 -6.50 7.78 6.44
N LEU A 114 -7.55 7.39 7.17
CA LEU A 114 -7.42 6.59 8.39
C LEU A 114 -6.78 5.23 8.10
N LEU A 115 -7.21 4.54 7.05
CA LEU A 115 -6.61 3.27 6.66
C LEU A 115 -5.15 3.45 6.22
N ALA A 116 -4.83 4.49 5.45
CA ALA A 116 -3.45 4.80 5.08
C ALA A 116 -2.56 5.04 6.32
N PHE A 117 -3.09 5.73 7.33
CA PHE A 117 -2.43 5.94 8.61
C PHE A 117 -2.18 4.63 9.37
N LEU A 118 -3.17 3.72 9.42
CA LEU A 118 -2.98 2.37 9.97
C LEU A 118 -1.96 1.56 9.16
N GLY A 119 -1.97 1.70 7.84
CA GLY A 119 -0.99 1.12 6.94
C GLY A 119 0.45 1.58 7.26
N ALA A 120 0.65 2.84 7.65
CA ALA A 120 1.97 3.33 8.06
C ALA A 120 2.52 2.61 9.30
N PHE A 121 1.67 2.33 10.31
CA PHE A 121 2.10 1.53 11.47
C PHE A 121 2.44 0.09 11.09
N LEU A 122 1.64 -0.53 10.21
CA LEU A 122 1.95 -1.85 9.69
C LEU A 122 3.25 -1.87 8.88
N ALA A 123 3.53 -0.81 8.11
CA ALA A 123 4.77 -0.68 7.35
C ALA A 123 5.98 -0.60 8.30
N TRP A 124 5.90 0.22 9.34
CA TRP A 124 6.93 0.33 10.37
C TRP A 124 7.14 -0.98 11.12
N TYR A 125 6.07 -1.70 11.45
CA TYR A 125 6.16 -3.03 12.05
C TYR A 125 6.91 -4.01 11.16
N ASN A 126 6.53 -4.10 9.87
CA ASN A 126 7.18 -4.99 8.92
C ASN A 126 8.64 -4.60 8.65
N ALA A 127 8.95 -3.30 8.62
CA ALA A 127 10.32 -2.82 8.50
C ALA A 127 11.15 -3.25 9.71
N PHE A 128 10.65 -3.01 10.93
CA PHE A 128 11.33 -3.41 12.16
C PHE A 128 11.52 -4.93 12.24
N ALA A 129 10.47 -5.71 11.97
CA ALA A 129 10.54 -7.16 11.94
C ALA A 129 11.50 -7.72 10.86
N GLY A 130 11.72 -6.96 9.78
CA GLY A 130 12.62 -7.33 8.70
C GLY A 130 14.09 -7.00 8.95
N ILE A 131 14.38 -5.99 9.78
CA ILE A 131 15.75 -5.53 10.08
C ILE A 131 16.28 -6.00 11.43
N ALA A 132 15.40 -6.25 12.40
CA ALA A 132 15.79 -6.65 13.74
C ALA A 132 16.23 -8.11 13.80
N ASP A 133 17.42 -8.36 14.33
CA ASP A 133 17.97 -9.69 14.58
C ASP A 133 18.68 -9.74 15.95
N ASN A 134 19.20 -10.92 16.32
CA ASN A 134 19.88 -11.11 17.60
C ASN A 134 21.24 -10.39 17.71
N SER A 135 21.76 -9.83 16.61
CA SER A 135 23.01 -9.08 16.60
C SER A 135 22.81 -7.58 16.81
N ASN A 136 21.63 -7.05 16.47
CA ASN A 136 21.35 -5.62 16.50
C ASN A 136 20.18 -5.22 17.41
N SER A 137 19.44 -6.18 17.99
CA SER A 137 18.28 -5.91 18.85
C SER A 137 18.28 -6.78 20.12
N PHE A 138 17.81 -6.20 21.23
CA PHE A 138 17.58 -6.92 22.48
C PHE A 138 16.40 -7.90 22.39
N PHE A 139 15.48 -7.69 21.45
CA PHE A 139 14.35 -8.58 21.21
C PHE A 139 14.00 -8.64 19.73
N VAL A 140 13.57 -9.81 19.27
CA VAL A 140 13.06 -10.01 17.91
C VAL A 140 11.53 -10.11 17.99
N VAL A 141 10.85 -9.26 17.23
CA VAL A 141 9.39 -9.24 17.24
C VAL A 141 8.81 -10.50 16.59
N PRO A 142 7.71 -11.05 17.13
CA PRO A 142 7.14 -12.28 16.63
C PRO A 142 6.51 -12.08 15.25
N VAL A 143 6.87 -12.94 14.31
CA VAL A 143 6.30 -12.94 12.96
C VAL A 143 5.37 -14.13 12.80
N VAL A 144 4.07 -13.84 12.74
CA VAL A 144 3.06 -14.88 12.49
C VAL A 144 2.99 -15.18 11.00
N HIS A 145 3.18 -16.45 10.66
CA HIS A 145 3.10 -16.96 9.30
C HIS A 145 1.74 -17.62 9.04
N PHE A 146 1.22 -17.50 7.82
CA PHE A 146 0.02 -18.23 7.47
C PHE A 146 0.23 -19.75 7.57
N PRO A 147 -0.79 -20.54 7.97
CA PRO A 147 -0.67 -22.00 8.16
C PRO A 147 -0.18 -22.75 6.91
N TRP A 148 -0.51 -22.24 5.72
CA TRP A 148 -0.14 -22.83 4.43
C TRP A 148 1.19 -22.33 3.86
N SER A 149 1.79 -21.29 4.45
CA SER A 149 3.12 -20.80 4.08
C SER A 149 4.19 -21.87 4.31
N GLU A 150 5.32 -21.80 3.59
CA GLU A 150 6.40 -22.78 3.76
C GLU A 150 6.98 -22.79 5.18
N LYS A 151 7.15 -21.61 5.78
CA LYS A 151 7.61 -21.46 7.16
C LYS A 151 6.57 -22.01 8.15
N GLY A 152 5.27 -21.73 7.95
CA GLY A 152 4.20 -22.30 8.76
C GLY A 152 4.12 -23.83 8.68
N ARG A 153 4.28 -24.38 7.48
CA ARG A 153 4.30 -25.83 7.24
C ARG A 153 5.49 -26.50 7.91
N SER A 154 6.68 -25.91 7.78
CA SER A 154 7.91 -26.39 8.41
C SER A 154 7.82 -26.39 9.94
N ALA A 155 7.26 -25.33 10.53
CA ALA A 155 7.05 -25.25 11.97
C ALA A 155 6.10 -26.35 12.49
N ARG A 156 5.01 -26.63 11.75
CA ARG A 156 4.07 -27.70 12.11
C ARG A 156 4.71 -29.08 12.04
N LEU A 157 5.47 -29.37 10.97
CA LEU A 157 6.17 -30.65 10.82
C LEU A 157 7.16 -30.89 11.96
N ARG A 158 7.91 -29.86 12.38
CA ARG A 158 8.81 -29.95 13.54
C ARG A 158 8.07 -30.28 14.84
N LYS A 159 6.91 -29.63 15.07
CA LYS A 159 6.08 -29.89 16.26
C LYS A 159 5.53 -31.32 16.30
N THR A 160 5.12 -31.87 15.16
CA THR A 160 4.68 -33.27 15.06
C THR A 160 5.82 -34.23 15.36
N ALA A 161 7.03 -33.97 14.84
CA ALA A 161 8.21 -34.80 15.09
C ALA A 161 8.64 -34.79 16.56
N SER A 162 8.56 -33.65 17.24
CA SER A 162 8.94 -33.52 18.66
C SER A 162 7.92 -34.10 19.65
N GLY A 163 6.65 -34.25 19.24
CA GLY A 163 5.60 -34.86 20.07
C GLY A 163 5.48 -36.38 19.89
N ALA A 164 6.23 -36.95 18.95
CA ALA A 164 6.32 -38.38 18.69
C ALA A 164 7.56 -39.04 19.32
N ALA A 165 8.41 -38.24 20.00
CA ALA A 165 9.58 -38.66 20.77
C ALA A 165 9.30 -38.49 22.26
#